data_AF-A0A803LL97-F1
#
_entry.id   AF-A0A803LL97-F1
#
_cell.length_a   1.000
_cell.length_b   1.000
_cell.length_c   1.000
_cell.angle_alpha   90.00
_cell.angle_beta   90.00
_cell.angle_gamma   90.00
#
_symmetry.space_group_name_H-M   'P 1'
#
loop_
_entity.id
_entity.type
_entity.pdbx_description
1 polymer ?
#
loop_
_entity_poly.entity_id
_entity_poly.type
_entity_poly.pdbx_seq_one_letter_code
_entity_poly.pdbx_strand_id
1 'polypeptide(L)'
;MHLRFLGATVLHEVDARQMQDHPSLCWRKFDYIVYNFPHAGFYGSEDNPDMINKHQGLVYDFFSNARWLLRHNGQIHVTHKIKPPYSFWNLEELAHQNSLRLMECVPFDIKDYPMYENKRGHSSTIDEPFNWKDSYTFIFTVAPPSPDISSSHFNLQGCRDALPRVKFVVKAEVRHFLMAAGYAGVLVDEYHSVRAMFWGPLPYMCVNFAELLAIKCALLMYERSHLCHRNVALDVESNSNVAISWIRSNFGNTLELSTELQEINMALGRIPNPVELFCCYGKYEGAHYHLVRRLAVKALDTLNMCERWIPDNAGY
;
A
#
# COMPACT_ATOMS: atom_id res chain seq x y z
N MET A 1 -21.05 -9.73 29.18
CA MET A 1 -22.49 -9.87 29.50
C MET A 1 -23.28 -8.57 29.33
N HIS A 2 -22.72 -7.39 29.63
CA HIS A 2 -23.46 -6.12 29.61
C HIS A 2 -24.11 -5.74 28.27
N LEU A 3 -23.40 -5.90 27.14
CA LEU A 3 -23.96 -5.57 25.81
C LEU A 3 -25.23 -6.37 25.46
N ARG A 4 -25.26 -7.67 25.79
CA ARG A 4 -26.46 -8.51 25.57
C ARG A 4 -27.65 -8.03 26.39
N PHE A 5 -27.40 -7.56 27.62
CA PHE A 5 -28.45 -7.00 28.49
C PHE A 5 -29.02 -5.70 27.91
N LEU A 6 -28.20 -4.88 27.25
CA LEU A 6 -28.64 -3.69 26.53
C LEU A 6 -29.32 -3.99 25.17
N GLY A 7 -29.62 -5.26 24.88
CA GLY A 7 -30.29 -5.68 23.64
C GLY A 7 -29.36 -5.84 22.43
N ALA A 8 -28.04 -5.71 22.61
CA ALA A 8 -27.11 -5.92 21.52
C ALA A 8 -26.96 -7.41 21.19
N THR A 9 -26.89 -7.72 19.89
CA THR A 9 -26.48 -9.05 19.42
C THR A 9 -24.97 -9.16 19.52
N VAL A 10 -24.48 -10.11 20.31
CA VAL A 10 -23.04 -10.35 20.47
C VAL A 10 -22.67 -11.64 19.75
N LEU A 11 -21.79 -11.51 18.77
CA LEU A 11 -21.19 -12.61 18.02
C LEU A 11 -19.75 -12.79 18.49
N HIS A 12 -19.28 -14.03 18.50
CA HIS A 12 -17.89 -14.39 18.80
C HIS A 12 -17.30 -15.09 17.57
N GLU A 13 -15.96 -15.17 17.49
CA GLU A 13 -15.26 -15.88 16.41
C GLU A 13 -15.58 -15.34 15.00
N VAL A 14 -15.88 -14.04 14.91
CA VAL A 14 -16.09 -13.37 13.63
C VAL A 14 -14.73 -12.91 13.11
N ASP A 15 -14.26 -13.51 12.03
CA ASP A 15 -13.06 -13.05 11.33
C ASP A 15 -13.36 -11.80 10.51
N ALA A 16 -12.72 -10.67 10.87
CA ALA A 16 -12.87 -9.39 10.17
C ALA A 16 -12.47 -9.47 8.68
N ARG A 17 -11.64 -10.46 8.29
CA ARG A 17 -11.16 -10.68 6.93
C ARG A 17 -12.13 -11.48 6.06
N GLN A 18 -13.16 -12.06 6.68
CA GLN A 18 -14.17 -12.91 6.02
C GLN A 18 -15.60 -12.58 6.51
N MET A 19 -15.78 -11.46 7.21
CA MET A 19 -17.04 -11.16 7.89
C MET A 19 -18.22 -10.96 6.94
N GLN A 20 -17.97 -10.66 5.65
CA GLN A 20 -19.04 -10.57 4.66
C GLN A 20 -19.72 -11.92 4.41
N ASP A 21 -19.01 -13.03 4.64
CA ASP A 21 -19.50 -14.40 4.41
C ASP A 21 -20.07 -15.02 5.69
N HIS A 22 -19.94 -14.34 6.83
CA HIS A 22 -20.42 -14.84 8.10
C HIS A 22 -21.95 -14.99 8.08
N PRO A 23 -22.54 -16.15 8.44
CA PRO A 23 -23.97 -16.43 8.27
C PRO A 23 -24.93 -15.41 8.90
N SER A 24 -24.54 -14.83 10.04
CA SER A 24 -25.33 -13.81 10.74
C SER A 24 -25.19 -12.39 10.15
N LEU A 25 -24.19 -12.15 9.29
CA LEU A 25 -23.82 -10.82 8.76
C LEU A 25 -24.05 -10.69 7.26
N CYS A 26 -23.89 -11.75 6.47
CA CYS A 26 -23.91 -11.72 5.01
C CYS A 26 -25.20 -11.14 4.40
N TRP A 27 -26.33 -11.24 5.11
CA TRP A 27 -27.62 -10.69 4.70
C TRP A 27 -27.95 -9.33 5.33
N ARG A 28 -27.02 -8.73 6.07
CA ARG A 28 -27.22 -7.45 6.77
C ARG A 28 -26.43 -6.34 6.09
N LYS A 29 -26.98 -5.13 6.22
CA LYS A 29 -26.29 -3.89 5.86
C LYS A 29 -26.27 -2.96 7.06
N PHE A 30 -25.18 -2.23 7.23
CA PHE A 30 -24.94 -1.37 8.38
C PHE A 30 -24.79 0.08 7.96
N ASP A 31 -25.33 0.99 8.77
CA ASP A 31 -25.13 2.43 8.64
C ASP A 31 -23.72 2.83 9.11
N TYR A 32 -23.22 2.15 10.16
CA TYR A 32 -21.88 2.34 10.70
C TYR A 32 -21.22 0.99 10.98
N ILE A 33 -19.97 0.84 10.55
CA ILE A 33 -19.11 -0.29 10.90
C ILE A 33 -17.89 0.28 11.62
N VAL A 34 -17.69 -0.09 12.89
CA VAL A 34 -16.64 0.48 13.73
C VAL A 34 -15.60 -0.60 14.06
N TYR A 35 -14.32 -0.31 13.81
CA TYR A 35 -13.21 -1.15 14.22
C TYR A 35 -12.18 -0.35 15.01
N ASN A 36 -12.19 -0.51 16.34
CA ASN A 36 -11.27 0.19 17.23
C ASN A 36 -9.99 -0.61 17.44
N PHE A 37 -8.85 0.03 17.14
CA PHE A 37 -7.50 -0.50 17.33
C PHE A 37 -7.32 -1.89 16.71
N PRO A 38 -7.50 -2.04 15.38
CA PRO A 38 -7.26 -3.31 14.69
C PRO A 38 -5.85 -3.82 14.98
N HIS A 39 -5.69 -5.14 15.15
CA HIS A 39 -4.40 -5.74 15.47
C HIS A 39 -4.33 -7.17 14.97
N ALA A 40 -3.27 -7.52 14.24
CA ALA A 40 -3.11 -8.83 13.59
C ALA A 40 -2.59 -9.93 14.53
N GLY A 41 -2.43 -9.63 15.83
CA GLY A 41 -1.82 -10.53 16.82
C GLY A 41 -0.39 -10.12 17.16
N PHE A 42 0.20 -10.75 18.17
CA PHE A 42 1.50 -10.36 18.75
C PHE A 42 2.59 -11.34 18.31
N TYR A 43 3.10 -11.16 17.08
CA TYR A 43 4.13 -12.03 16.51
C TYR A 43 5.52 -11.38 16.40
N GLY A 44 5.69 -10.18 16.93
CA GLY A 44 6.93 -9.40 16.88
C GLY A 44 6.74 -7.99 17.40
N SER A 45 7.76 -7.15 17.22
CA SER A 45 7.70 -5.72 17.55
C SER A 45 6.82 -4.96 16.56
N GLU A 46 6.10 -3.94 17.03
CA GLU A 46 5.17 -3.11 16.23
C GLU A 46 5.89 -2.29 15.14
N ASP A 47 7.19 -2.05 15.29
CA ASP A 47 8.04 -1.37 14.30
C ASP A 47 8.71 -2.34 13.31
N ASN A 48 8.52 -3.66 13.49
CA ASN A 48 9.02 -4.65 12.55
C ASN A 48 8.23 -4.58 11.22
N PRO A 49 8.89 -4.44 10.06
CA PRO A 49 8.23 -4.38 8.76
C PRO A 49 7.29 -5.56 8.45
N ASP A 50 7.63 -6.79 8.86
CA ASP A 50 6.79 -7.96 8.65
C ASP A 50 5.51 -7.90 9.51
N MET A 51 5.61 -7.35 10.72
CA MET A 51 4.44 -7.07 11.55
C MET A 51 3.57 -5.99 10.92
N ILE A 52 4.16 -4.87 10.51
CA ILE A 52 3.44 -3.79 9.80
C ILE A 52 2.67 -4.36 8.60
N ASN A 53 3.31 -5.21 7.79
CA ASN A 53 2.65 -5.86 6.65
C ASN A 53 1.46 -6.74 7.07
N LYS A 54 1.57 -7.51 8.17
CA LYS A 54 0.45 -8.31 8.71
C LYS A 54 -0.71 -7.43 9.16
N HIS A 55 -0.41 -6.33 9.83
CA HIS A 55 -1.40 -5.35 10.28
C HIS A 55 -2.11 -4.67 9.11
N GLN A 56 -1.34 -4.24 8.10
CA GLN A 56 -1.89 -3.69 6.86
C GLN A 56 -2.79 -4.69 6.14
N GLY A 57 -2.37 -5.96 6.05
CA GLY A 57 -3.18 -7.02 5.46
C GLY A 57 -4.50 -7.24 6.19
N LEU A 58 -4.51 -7.24 7.53
CA LEU A 58 -5.73 -7.32 8.32
C LEU A 58 -6.70 -6.17 7.98
N VAL A 59 -6.20 -4.94 7.97
CA VAL A 59 -7.01 -3.74 7.72
C VAL A 59 -7.50 -3.71 6.26
N TYR A 60 -6.66 -4.08 5.31
CA TYR A 60 -7.01 -4.17 3.90
C TYR A 60 -8.19 -5.14 3.69
N ASP A 61 -8.06 -6.36 4.21
CA ASP A 61 -9.10 -7.38 4.08
C ASP A 61 -10.39 -6.96 4.80
N PHE A 62 -10.25 -6.31 5.97
CA PHE A 62 -11.38 -5.71 6.68
C PHE A 62 -12.09 -4.66 5.82
N PHE A 63 -11.37 -3.72 5.20
CA PHE A 63 -11.99 -2.69 4.34
C PHE A 63 -12.71 -3.32 3.14
N SER A 64 -12.10 -4.31 2.49
CA SER A 64 -12.70 -5.07 1.41
C SER A 64 -14.04 -5.67 1.83
N ASN A 65 -14.09 -6.35 2.97
CA ASN A 65 -15.31 -6.97 3.51
C ASN A 65 -16.34 -5.94 4.01
N ALA A 66 -15.89 -4.94 4.76
CA ALA A 66 -16.74 -3.93 5.38
C ALA A 66 -17.52 -3.14 4.33
N ARG A 67 -16.87 -2.79 3.21
CA ARG A 67 -17.51 -2.11 2.08
C ARG A 67 -18.75 -2.86 1.58
N TRP A 68 -18.68 -4.19 1.49
CA TRP A 68 -19.81 -5.00 1.05
C TRP A 68 -20.93 -5.09 2.09
N LEU A 69 -20.68 -4.77 3.35
CA LEU A 69 -21.69 -4.75 4.41
C LEU A 69 -22.27 -3.35 4.67
N LEU A 70 -21.81 -2.32 3.96
CA LEU A 70 -22.33 -0.96 4.13
C LEU A 70 -23.67 -0.72 3.43
N ARG A 71 -24.53 0.09 4.06
CA ARG A 71 -25.66 0.75 3.40
C ARG A 71 -25.20 1.88 2.49
N HIS A 72 -26.14 2.36 1.65
CA HIS A 72 -25.95 3.62 0.94
C HIS A 72 -25.69 4.75 1.96
N ASN A 73 -24.65 5.54 1.74
CA ASN A 73 -24.12 6.57 2.67
C ASN A 73 -23.62 6.05 4.03
N GLY A 74 -23.44 4.73 4.17
CA GLY A 74 -22.85 4.15 5.36
C GLY A 74 -21.37 4.55 5.53
N GLN A 75 -20.88 4.40 6.76
CA GLN A 75 -19.54 4.80 7.15
C GLN A 75 -18.76 3.66 7.80
N ILE A 76 -17.45 3.61 7.54
CA ILE A 76 -16.51 2.75 8.25
C ILE A 76 -15.63 3.63 9.12
N HIS A 77 -15.61 3.34 10.41
CA HIS A 77 -14.85 4.10 11.40
C HIS A 77 -13.71 3.21 11.89
N VAL A 78 -12.47 3.63 11.68
CA VAL A 78 -11.29 2.90 12.16
C VAL A 78 -10.54 3.79 13.13
N THR A 79 -10.46 3.38 14.40
CA THR A 79 -9.68 4.09 15.41
C THR A 79 -8.27 3.53 15.46
N HIS A 80 -7.28 4.39 15.28
CA HIS A 80 -5.88 3.98 15.24
C HIS A 80 -4.92 5.08 15.68
N LYS A 81 -3.70 4.69 16.01
CA LYS A 81 -2.61 5.62 16.36
C LYS A 81 -2.02 6.25 15.10
N ILE A 82 -1.68 7.53 15.19
CA ILE A 82 -1.16 8.32 14.06
C ILE A 82 0.35 8.55 14.10
N LYS A 83 1.03 8.14 15.18
CA LYS A 83 2.49 8.25 15.33
C LYS A 83 3.19 6.94 14.98
N PRO A 84 4.48 6.99 14.62
CA PRO A 84 5.28 5.79 14.42
C PRO A 84 5.26 4.85 15.65
N PRO A 85 5.32 3.52 15.44
CA PRO A 85 5.34 2.84 14.13
C PRO A 85 3.96 2.66 13.47
N TYR A 86 2.89 2.92 14.21
CA TYR A 86 1.50 2.71 13.79
C TYR A 86 1.10 3.52 12.55
N SER A 87 1.68 4.71 12.40
CA SER A 87 1.55 5.53 11.19
C SER A 87 1.90 4.78 9.90
N PHE A 88 2.85 3.84 9.95
CA PHE A 88 3.30 3.12 8.76
C PHE A 88 2.23 2.20 8.15
N TRP A 89 1.11 1.99 8.83
CA TRP A 89 0.02 1.17 8.30
C TRP A 89 -0.72 1.88 7.15
N ASN A 90 -0.69 3.21 7.11
CA ASN A 90 -1.34 4.05 6.09
C ASN A 90 -2.79 3.64 5.77
N LEU A 91 -3.68 3.81 6.75
CA LEU A 91 -5.09 3.43 6.65
C LEU A 91 -5.80 4.08 5.44
N GLU A 92 -5.44 5.31 5.09
CA GLU A 92 -6.05 6.04 3.98
C GLU A 92 -5.78 5.37 2.64
N GLU A 93 -4.54 4.94 2.39
CA GLU A 93 -4.19 4.23 1.16
C GLU A 93 -4.84 2.84 1.11
N LEU A 94 -4.88 2.12 2.25
CA LEU A 94 -5.58 0.83 2.33
C LEU A 94 -7.09 0.98 2.05
N ALA A 95 -7.70 2.06 2.54
CA ALA A 95 -9.09 2.39 2.26
C ALA A 95 -9.29 2.75 0.78
N HIS A 96 -8.42 3.60 0.23
CA HIS A 96 -8.44 4.02 -1.17
C HIS A 96 -8.40 2.84 -2.14
N GLN A 97 -7.51 1.87 -1.90
CA GLN A 97 -7.42 0.64 -2.69
C GLN A 97 -8.70 -0.20 -2.65
N ASN A 98 -9.53 -0.03 -1.63
CA ASN A 98 -10.83 -0.68 -1.49
C ASN A 98 -12.01 0.20 -1.92
N SER A 99 -11.77 1.24 -2.73
CA SER A 99 -12.79 2.20 -3.19
C SER A 99 -13.50 2.93 -2.04
N LEU A 100 -12.77 3.17 -0.95
CA LEU A 100 -13.22 3.98 0.17
C LEU A 100 -12.43 5.29 0.17
N ARG A 101 -13.07 6.39 0.57
CA ARG A 101 -12.43 7.70 0.74
C ARG A 101 -12.51 8.14 2.19
N LEU A 102 -11.45 8.77 2.69
CA LEU A 102 -11.48 9.44 3.98
C LEU A 102 -12.40 10.66 3.89
N MET A 103 -13.36 10.75 4.80
CA MET A 103 -14.25 11.90 4.96
C MET A 103 -13.74 12.85 6.02
N GLU A 104 -13.35 12.29 7.17
CA GLU A 104 -12.97 13.03 8.35
C GLU A 104 -12.03 12.19 9.23
N CYS A 105 -11.20 12.87 10.01
CA CYS A 105 -10.36 12.25 11.02
C CYS A 105 -10.56 13.02 12.33
N VAL A 106 -11.18 12.37 13.33
CA VAL A 106 -11.53 13.00 14.61
C VAL A 106 -10.63 12.46 15.74
N PRO A 107 -10.17 13.30 16.68
CA PRO A 107 -9.42 12.82 17.84
C PRO A 107 -10.22 11.79 18.63
N PHE A 108 -9.58 10.70 19.02
CA PHE A 108 -10.20 9.75 19.94
C PHE A 108 -10.13 10.29 21.37
N ASP A 109 -11.28 10.52 22.00
CA ASP A 109 -11.37 10.78 23.44
C ASP A 109 -12.00 9.58 24.14
N ILE A 110 -11.29 9.04 25.14
CA ILE A 110 -11.81 7.95 25.97
C ILE A 110 -13.10 8.34 26.70
N LYS A 111 -13.33 9.63 26.94
CA LYS A 111 -14.55 10.15 27.59
C LYS A 111 -15.81 9.92 26.77
N ASP A 112 -15.69 9.77 25.46
CA ASP A 112 -16.81 9.46 24.57
C ASP A 112 -17.29 8.02 24.73
N TYR A 113 -16.53 7.19 25.44
CA TYR A 113 -16.83 5.78 25.70
C TYR A 113 -16.91 5.50 27.20
N PRO A 114 -18.00 5.93 27.89
CA PRO A 114 -18.19 5.63 29.30
C PRO A 114 -18.08 4.12 29.55
N MET A 115 -17.33 3.74 30.59
CA MET A 115 -17.01 2.34 30.95
C MET A 115 -16.01 1.63 30.03
N TYR A 116 -15.46 2.30 29.01
CA TYR A 116 -14.34 1.73 28.24
C TYR A 116 -13.06 1.78 29.07
N GLU A 117 -12.55 0.60 29.39
CA GLU A 117 -11.22 0.42 29.96
C GLU A 117 -10.34 -0.19 28.88
N ASN A 118 -9.20 0.45 28.63
CA ASN A 118 -8.27 -0.05 27.63
C ASN A 118 -7.67 -1.38 28.12
N LYS A 119 -7.63 -2.38 27.24
CA LYS A 119 -6.91 -3.62 27.48
C LYS A 119 -5.94 -3.88 26.34
N ARG A 120 -4.76 -4.40 26.68
CA ARG A 120 -3.81 -4.91 25.68
C ARG A 120 -4.23 -6.33 25.30
N GLY A 121 -3.90 -6.74 24.07
CA GLY A 121 -4.44 -8.00 23.55
C GLY A 121 -3.74 -9.28 24.05
N HIS A 122 -2.49 -9.21 24.53
CA HIS A 122 -1.73 -10.39 24.98
C HIS A 122 -0.64 -10.04 26.00
N SER A 123 -0.15 -11.06 26.73
CA SER A 123 0.90 -11.05 27.78
C SER A 123 0.45 -10.69 29.21
N SER A 124 1.40 -10.76 30.16
CA SER A 124 1.22 -10.39 31.57
C SER A 124 0.89 -8.92 31.80
N THR A 125 0.94 -8.09 30.76
CA THR A 125 0.63 -6.65 30.81
C THR A 125 -0.77 -6.33 30.26
N ILE A 126 -1.71 -7.29 30.30
CA ILE A 126 -3.02 -7.17 29.65
C ILE A 126 -3.85 -5.97 30.16
N ASP A 127 -3.69 -5.63 31.44
CA ASP A 127 -4.38 -4.52 32.10
C ASP A 127 -3.53 -3.24 32.16
N GLU A 128 -2.35 -3.21 31.51
CA GLU A 128 -1.55 -1.99 31.47
C GLU A 128 -2.17 -0.93 30.53
N PRO A 129 -2.23 0.34 30.95
CA PRO A 129 -2.67 1.44 30.11
C PRO A 129 -1.81 1.54 28.85
N PHE A 130 -2.41 1.74 27.67
CA PHE A 130 -1.66 2.18 26.49
C PHE A 130 -1.93 3.66 26.22
N ASN A 131 -0.92 4.36 25.69
CA ASN A 131 -1.09 5.76 25.33
C ASN A 131 -2.06 5.88 24.14
N TRP A 132 -3.29 6.32 24.43
CA TRP A 132 -4.35 6.56 23.44
C TRP A 132 -4.36 8.01 22.95
N LYS A 133 -3.63 8.94 23.57
CA LYS A 133 -3.67 10.39 23.26
C LYS A 133 -3.27 10.72 21.82
N ASP A 134 -2.54 9.82 21.17
CA ASP A 134 -2.12 9.94 19.78
C ASP A 134 -3.01 9.10 18.83
N SER A 135 -4.26 8.84 19.23
CA SER A 135 -5.22 8.04 18.45
C SER A 135 -6.32 8.91 17.88
N TYR A 136 -6.72 8.56 16.67
CA TYR A 136 -7.78 9.23 15.92
C TYR A 136 -8.71 8.18 15.32
N THR A 137 -9.98 8.55 15.17
CA THR A 137 -10.96 7.78 14.42
C THR A 137 -11.04 8.32 12.99
N PHE A 138 -10.61 7.50 12.04
CA PHE A 138 -10.69 7.77 10.61
C PHE A 138 -12.07 7.32 10.10
N ILE A 139 -12.81 8.24 9.49
CA ILE A 139 -14.17 8.01 9.00
C ILE A 139 -14.13 7.91 7.49
N PHE A 140 -14.45 6.72 6.97
CA PHE A 140 -14.44 6.41 5.55
C PHE A 140 -15.85 6.21 5.01
N THR A 141 -16.05 6.54 3.73
CA THR A 141 -17.26 6.19 2.98
C THR A 141 -16.90 5.63 1.62
N VAL A 142 -17.86 4.97 0.96
CA VAL A 142 -17.68 4.49 -0.41
C VAL A 142 -17.38 5.69 -1.31
N ALA A 143 -16.26 5.64 -2.03
CA ALA A 143 -15.95 6.64 -3.02
C ALA A 143 -17.09 6.66 -4.05
N PRO A 144 -17.58 7.84 -4.46
CA PRO A 144 -18.51 7.89 -5.58
C PRO A 144 -17.87 7.14 -6.75
N PRO A 145 -18.65 6.40 -7.57
CA PRO A 145 -18.11 5.79 -8.77
C PRO A 145 -17.36 6.88 -9.52
N SER A 146 -16.06 6.68 -9.68
CA SER A 146 -15.28 7.45 -10.63
C SER A 146 -16.06 7.41 -11.94
N PRO A 147 -16.28 8.55 -12.62
CA PRO A 147 -17.03 8.55 -13.87
C PRO A 147 -16.49 7.42 -14.74
N ASP A 148 -17.38 6.49 -15.06
CA ASP A 148 -17.06 5.30 -15.81
C ASP A 148 -16.42 5.74 -17.14
N ILE A 149 -15.13 5.50 -17.32
CA ILE A 149 -14.47 5.61 -18.63
C ILE A 149 -15.02 4.54 -19.58
N SER A 150 -15.89 3.64 -19.11
CA SER A 150 -16.47 2.54 -19.89
C SER A 150 -17.81 2.85 -20.59
N SER A 151 -18.43 4.03 -20.41
CA SER A 151 -19.59 4.40 -21.24
C SER A 151 -19.88 5.91 -21.28
N SER A 152 -19.06 6.66 -22.02
CA SER A 152 -19.53 7.94 -22.57
C SER A 152 -19.36 7.94 -24.07
N HIS A 153 -20.49 8.08 -24.75
CA HIS A 153 -20.57 8.42 -26.16
C HIS A 153 -19.59 9.54 -26.49
N PHE A 154 -18.79 9.31 -27.53
CA PHE A 154 -17.95 10.29 -28.22
C PHE A 154 -18.62 11.67 -28.25
N ASN A 155 -18.13 12.57 -27.42
CA ASN A 155 -18.36 14.00 -27.59
C ASN A 155 -17.05 14.58 -28.13
N LEU A 156 -17.04 14.77 -29.46
CA LEU A 156 -15.94 15.31 -30.25
C LEU A 156 -15.76 16.80 -29.94
N GLN A 157 -15.13 17.14 -28.81
CA GLN A 157 -14.53 18.46 -28.63
C GLN A 157 -13.44 18.43 -27.54
N GLY A 158 -12.30 17.79 -27.86
CA GLY A 158 -11.09 17.86 -27.02
C GLY A 158 -10.21 16.61 -27.00
N CYS A 159 -10.02 15.91 -28.13
CA CYS A 159 -9.00 14.86 -28.22
C CYS A 159 -7.60 15.51 -28.15
N ARG A 160 -6.99 15.51 -26.97
CA ARG A 160 -5.52 15.41 -26.87
C ARG A 160 -5.25 13.94 -26.65
N ASP A 161 -4.60 13.30 -27.62
CA ASP A 161 -4.30 11.86 -27.59
C ASP A 161 -3.59 11.51 -26.27
N ALA A 162 -4.05 10.46 -25.58
CA ALA A 162 -3.37 9.96 -24.38
C ALA A 162 -1.95 9.53 -24.77
N LEU A 163 -0.94 10.06 -24.06
CA LEU A 163 0.46 9.75 -24.32
C LEU A 163 0.70 8.23 -24.21
N PRO A 164 1.49 7.62 -25.12
CA PRO A 164 1.97 6.24 -24.95
C PRO A 164 2.58 6.04 -23.56
N ARG A 165 2.34 4.88 -22.95
CA ARG A 165 2.82 4.57 -21.59
C ARG A 165 3.81 3.42 -21.61
N VAL A 166 4.86 3.56 -20.82
CA VAL A 166 5.76 2.44 -20.46
C VAL A 166 5.65 2.17 -18.98
N LYS A 167 5.91 0.92 -18.57
CA LYS A 167 5.74 0.49 -17.18
C LYS A 167 7.01 -0.12 -16.63
N PHE A 168 7.50 0.41 -15.53
CA PHE A 168 8.40 -0.31 -14.64
C PHE A 168 7.61 -1.19 -13.68
N VAL A 169 7.92 -2.48 -13.64
CA VAL A 169 7.52 -3.39 -12.55
C VAL A 169 8.73 -3.58 -11.66
N VAL A 170 8.62 -3.22 -10.39
CA VAL A 170 9.71 -3.27 -9.41
C VAL A 170 9.37 -4.17 -8.23
N LYS A 171 10.42 -4.74 -7.61
CA LYS A 171 10.28 -5.64 -6.47
C LYS A 171 11.55 -5.70 -5.63
N ALA A 172 11.41 -6.02 -4.34
CA ALA A 172 12.49 -6.55 -3.51
C ALA A 172 12.21 -7.94 -2.93
N GLU A 173 13.30 -8.62 -2.57
CA GLU A 173 13.33 -9.94 -1.94
C GLU A 173 14.38 -9.92 -0.81
N VAL A 174 14.14 -10.67 0.27
CA VAL A 174 15.11 -10.84 1.37
C VAL A 174 15.61 -12.27 1.46
N ARG A 175 16.85 -12.43 1.91
CA ARG A 175 17.37 -13.72 2.37
C ARG A 175 17.77 -13.60 3.83
N HIS A 176 16.95 -14.17 4.71
CA HIS A 176 17.17 -14.13 6.16
C HIS A 176 18.53 -14.67 6.59
N PHE A 177 19.01 -15.76 5.97
CA PHE A 177 20.33 -16.33 6.27
C PHE A 177 21.50 -15.39 5.94
N LEU A 178 21.37 -14.59 4.88
CA LEU A 178 22.41 -13.65 4.46
C LEU A 178 22.27 -12.27 5.11
N MET A 179 21.20 -12.06 5.89
CA MET A 179 20.82 -10.76 6.45
C MET A 179 20.81 -9.63 5.41
N ALA A 180 20.47 -9.93 4.16
CA ALA A 180 20.50 -8.99 3.03
C ALA A 180 19.18 -8.96 2.27
N ALA A 181 18.94 -7.86 1.57
CA ALA A 181 17.85 -7.72 0.61
C ALA A 181 18.41 -7.48 -0.80
N GLY A 182 17.64 -7.82 -1.81
CA GLY A 182 17.93 -7.53 -3.20
C GLY A 182 16.71 -6.86 -3.82
N TYR A 183 16.93 -5.85 -4.65
CA TYR A 183 15.87 -5.16 -5.37
C TYR A 183 16.10 -5.24 -6.87
N ALA A 184 15.03 -5.14 -7.64
CA ALA A 184 15.09 -5.17 -9.09
C ALA A 184 13.90 -4.45 -9.73
N GLY A 185 14.03 -4.16 -11.01
CA GLY A 185 12.96 -3.65 -11.84
C GLY A 185 13.10 -4.04 -13.29
N VAL A 186 11.97 -4.13 -13.99
CA VAL A 186 11.91 -4.37 -15.43
C VAL A 186 11.03 -3.31 -16.08
N LEU A 187 11.55 -2.64 -17.11
CA LEU A 187 10.80 -1.72 -17.96
C LEU A 187 10.13 -2.53 -19.07
N VAL A 188 8.83 -2.36 -19.19
CA VAL A 188 7.98 -3.02 -20.16
C VAL A 188 7.29 -1.95 -21.02
N ASP A 189 7.24 -2.16 -22.32
CA ASP A 189 6.53 -1.26 -23.23
C ASP A 189 5.03 -1.60 -23.35
N GLU A 190 4.34 -0.88 -24.22
CA GLU A 190 2.92 -1.09 -24.55
C GLU A 190 2.62 -2.47 -25.16
N TYR A 191 3.63 -3.16 -25.72
CA TYR A 191 3.52 -4.49 -26.30
C TYR A 191 3.90 -5.60 -25.31
N HIS A 192 3.99 -5.29 -24.01
CA HIS A 192 4.44 -6.21 -22.98
C HIS A 192 5.86 -6.76 -23.21
N SER A 193 6.69 -6.06 -23.98
CA SER A 193 8.08 -6.46 -24.23
C SER A 193 9.02 -5.79 -23.22
N VAL A 194 9.95 -6.56 -22.67
CA VAL A 194 10.96 -6.02 -21.75
C VAL A 194 11.96 -5.19 -22.55
N ARG A 195 12.08 -3.90 -22.22
CA ARG A 195 12.99 -2.95 -22.86
C ARG A 195 14.21 -2.65 -22.01
N ALA A 196 14.10 -2.80 -20.70
CA ALA A 196 15.21 -2.58 -19.80
C ALA A 196 15.02 -3.32 -18.49
N MET A 197 16.10 -3.49 -17.73
CA MET A 197 16.07 -4.10 -16.41
C MET A 197 17.22 -3.61 -15.54
N PHE A 198 17.02 -3.65 -14.23
CA PHE A 198 18.07 -3.42 -13.24
C PHE A 198 17.90 -4.36 -12.05
N TRP A 199 18.98 -4.56 -11.30
CA TRP A 199 18.96 -5.25 -10.01
C TRP A 199 20.15 -4.80 -9.16
N GLY A 200 19.97 -4.71 -7.84
CA GLY A 200 21.04 -4.30 -6.93
C GLY A 200 20.91 -4.87 -5.52
N PRO A 201 22.04 -5.04 -4.82
CA PRO A 201 22.06 -5.53 -3.46
C PRO A 201 21.70 -4.42 -2.46
N LEU A 202 21.17 -4.82 -1.31
CA LEU A 202 21.07 -4.03 -0.09
C LEU A 202 21.69 -4.85 1.06
N PRO A 203 22.79 -4.39 1.69
CA PRO A 203 23.55 -5.19 2.65
C PRO A 203 22.87 -5.37 4.02
N TYR A 204 21.58 -5.08 4.14
CA TYR A 204 20.77 -5.32 5.33
C TYR A 204 19.34 -5.69 4.96
N MET A 205 18.64 -6.37 5.88
CA MET A 205 17.26 -6.80 5.68
C MET A 205 16.28 -5.65 5.89
N CYS A 206 15.90 -4.99 4.81
CA CYS A 206 14.74 -4.11 4.80
C CYS A 206 14.04 -4.18 3.44
N VAL A 207 13.03 -5.06 3.31
CA VAL A 207 12.28 -5.25 2.05
C VAL A 207 11.66 -3.94 1.59
N ASN A 208 11.04 -3.18 2.49
CA ASN A 208 10.37 -1.91 2.14
C ASN A 208 11.36 -0.83 1.68
N PHE A 209 12.54 -0.75 2.31
CA PHE A 209 13.58 0.16 1.84
C PHE A 209 14.19 -0.30 0.52
N ALA A 210 14.39 -1.60 0.33
CA ALA A 210 14.82 -2.16 -0.94
C ALA A 210 13.79 -1.89 -2.06
N GLU A 211 12.49 -1.96 -1.77
CA GLU A 211 11.41 -1.57 -2.69
C GLU A 211 11.45 -0.07 -3.01
N LEU A 212 11.68 0.78 -2.00
CA LEU A 212 11.89 2.22 -2.20
C LEU A 212 13.08 2.50 -3.11
N LEU A 213 14.21 1.81 -2.91
CA LEU A 213 15.38 1.88 -3.80
C LEU A 213 15.07 1.39 -5.20
N ALA A 214 14.23 0.34 -5.34
CA ALA A 214 13.78 -0.13 -6.65
C ALA A 214 12.99 0.95 -7.39
N ILE A 215 12.03 1.61 -6.72
CA ILE A 215 11.27 2.72 -7.29
C ILE A 215 12.20 3.87 -7.67
N LYS A 216 13.14 4.23 -6.78
CA LYS A 216 14.16 5.26 -7.06
C LYS A 216 14.95 4.93 -8.33
N CYS A 217 15.45 3.70 -8.45
CA CYS A 217 16.22 3.27 -9.61
C CYS A 217 15.40 3.31 -10.90
N ALA A 218 14.14 2.88 -10.87
CA ALA A 218 13.23 2.97 -12.01
C ALA A 218 13.04 4.41 -12.49
N LEU A 219 12.78 5.34 -11.57
CA LEU A 219 12.60 6.76 -11.89
C LEU A 219 13.88 7.38 -12.48
N LEU A 220 15.02 7.18 -11.82
CA LEU A 220 16.31 7.72 -12.30
C LEU A 220 16.73 7.10 -13.63
N MET A 221 16.44 5.82 -13.85
CA MET A 221 16.73 5.12 -15.10
C MET A 221 15.84 5.63 -16.24
N TYR A 222 14.55 5.84 -15.98
CA TYR A 222 13.65 6.47 -16.94
C TYR A 222 14.09 7.91 -17.25
N GLU A 223 14.37 8.71 -16.22
CA GLU A 223 14.81 10.11 -16.33
C GLU A 223 16.03 10.27 -17.26
N ARG A 224 17.03 9.39 -17.11
CA ARG A 224 18.24 9.38 -17.95
C ARG A 224 18.01 8.85 -19.37
N SER A 225 16.86 8.24 -19.65
CA SER A 225 16.60 7.58 -20.92
C SER A 225 16.12 8.55 -22.01
N HIS A 226 16.21 8.10 -23.26
CA HIS A 226 15.60 8.81 -24.38
C HIS A 226 14.06 8.83 -24.32
N LEU A 227 13.42 7.94 -23.55
CA LEU A 227 11.97 7.88 -23.39
C LEU A 227 11.42 9.08 -22.61
N CYS A 228 12.16 9.56 -21.60
CA CYS A 228 11.80 10.73 -20.81
C CYS A 228 11.65 12.01 -21.65
N HIS A 229 12.46 12.11 -22.71
CA HIS A 229 12.44 13.25 -23.63
C HIS A 229 11.45 13.07 -24.80
N ARG A 230 10.82 11.91 -24.91
CA ARG A 230 9.70 11.67 -25.84
C ARG A 230 8.38 11.95 -25.10
N ASN A 231 7.31 12.17 -25.86
CA ASN A 231 5.94 12.32 -25.35
C ASN A 231 5.41 10.95 -24.84
N VAL A 232 6.05 10.36 -23.83
CA VAL A 232 5.73 9.05 -23.26
C VAL A 232 5.53 9.23 -21.76
N ALA A 233 4.44 8.69 -21.19
CA ALA A 233 4.21 8.69 -19.74
C ALA A 233 4.77 7.41 -19.09
N LEU A 234 5.03 7.47 -17.78
CA LEU A 234 5.62 6.36 -17.02
C LEU A 234 4.67 5.84 -15.94
N ASP A 235 4.52 4.52 -15.89
CA ASP A 235 3.95 3.79 -14.77
C ASP A 235 5.05 3.10 -13.95
N VAL A 236 5.00 3.19 -12.63
CA VAL A 236 5.85 2.39 -11.74
C VAL A 236 4.98 1.58 -10.79
N GLU A 237 5.05 0.27 -10.93
CA GLU A 237 4.28 -0.73 -10.19
C GLU A 237 5.16 -1.42 -9.15
N SER A 238 4.82 -1.31 -7.87
CA SER A 238 5.47 -2.02 -6.75
C SER A 238 4.44 -2.81 -5.93
N ASN A 239 4.89 -3.88 -5.29
CA ASN A 239 4.10 -4.62 -4.31
C ASN A 239 4.25 -4.11 -2.87
N SER A 240 5.06 -3.10 -2.63
CA SER A 240 5.20 -2.48 -1.31
C SER A 240 4.33 -1.24 -1.21
N ASN A 241 3.19 -1.39 -0.56
CA ASN A 241 2.34 -0.26 -0.22
C ASN A 241 3.07 0.72 0.70
N VAL A 242 3.91 0.21 1.60
CA VAL A 242 4.73 1.04 2.49
C VAL A 242 5.65 1.97 1.70
N ALA A 243 6.38 1.45 0.70
CA ALA A 243 7.28 2.27 -0.11
C ALA A 243 6.52 3.34 -0.93
N ILE A 244 5.39 2.96 -1.54
CA ILE A 244 4.53 3.91 -2.28
C ILE A 244 3.95 4.98 -1.33
N SER A 245 3.56 4.58 -0.13
CA SER A 245 3.04 5.48 0.90
C SER A 245 4.07 6.50 1.34
N TRP A 246 5.32 6.07 1.60
CA TRP A 246 6.41 6.97 1.97
C TRP A 246 6.63 8.09 0.95
N ILE A 247 6.53 7.77 -0.35
CA ILE A 247 6.69 8.75 -1.43
C ILE A 247 5.50 9.71 -1.49
N ARG A 248 4.26 9.19 -1.39
CA ARG A 248 3.04 10.00 -1.62
C ARG A 248 2.70 10.95 -0.49
N SER A 249 2.88 10.54 0.77
CA SER A 249 2.33 11.29 1.92
C SER A 249 3.40 11.94 2.79
N ASN A 250 4.70 11.76 2.49
CA ASN A 250 5.81 12.08 3.40
C ASN A 250 5.61 11.49 4.82
N PHE A 251 4.66 10.56 4.98
CA PHE A 251 4.20 10.08 6.27
C PHE A 251 5.11 8.94 6.71
N GLY A 252 5.65 9.03 7.92
CA GLY A 252 6.64 8.07 8.39
C GLY A 252 8.07 8.31 7.92
N ASN A 253 8.38 9.52 7.45
CA ASN A 253 9.72 9.93 7.06
C ASN A 253 10.66 9.92 8.30
N THR A 254 11.49 8.90 8.44
CA THR A 254 12.59 8.88 9.39
C THR A 254 13.77 9.66 8.81
N LEU A 255 14.68 10.18 9.66
CA LEU A 255 15.93 10.79 9.21
C LEU A 255 16.71 9.91 8.22
N GLU A 256 16.59 8.59 8.39
CA GLU A 256 17.25 7.58 7.55
C GLU A 256 16.69 7.47 6.12
N LEU A 257 15.42 7.80 5.88
CA LEU A 257 14.78 7.74 4.56
C LEU A 257 14.83 9.07 3.79
N SER A 258 15.25 10.14 4.47
CA SER A 258 15.12 11.51 3.98
C SER A 258 15.87 11.75 2.67
N THR A 259 17.04 11.14 2.49
CA THR A 259 17.88 11.32 1.30
C THR A 259 17.23 10.66 0.08
N GLU A 260 16.80 9.41 0.19
CA GLU A 260 16.19 8.64 -0.89
C GLU A 260 14.87 9.27 -1.34
N LEU A 261 14.04 9.70 -0.39
CA LEU A 261 12.78 10.37 -0.70
C LEU A 261 13.02 11.74 -1.35
N GLN A 262 14.04 12.47 -0.93
CA GLN A 262 14.44 13.72 -1.59
C GLN A 262 14.88 13.48 -3.03
N GLU A 263 15.72 12.46 -3.28
CA GLU A 263 16.15 12.10 -4.63
C GLU A 263 14.97 11.70 -5.53
N ILE A 264 14.04 10.90 -5.01
CA ILE A 264 12.82 10.50 -5.72
C ILE A 264 11.98 11.73 -6.09
N ASN A 265 11.73 12.62 -5.12
CA ASN A 265 10.94 13.84 -5.36
C ASN A 265 11.60 14.77 -6.37
N MET A 266 12.93 14.89 -6.32
CA MET A 266 13.68 15.67 -7.31
C MET A 266 13.59 15.03 -8.71
N ALA A 267 13.66 13.70 -8.83
CA ALA A 267 13.51 13.02 -10.11
C ALA A 267 12.10 13.22 -10.68
N LEU A 268 11.05 13.06 -9.86
CA LEU A 268 9.66 13.32 -10.25
C LEU A 268 9.45 14.76 -10.74
N GLY A 269 10.10 15.74 -10.12
CA GLY A 269 10.04 17.14 -10.56
C GLY A 269 10.80 17.44 -11.86
N ARG A 270 11.77 16.60 -12.25
CA ARG A 270 12.54 16.75 -13.50
C ARG A 270 11.95 16.00 -14.68
N ILE A 271 11.16 14.95 -14.44
CA ILE A 271 10.47 14.22 -15.51
C ILE A 271 9.32 15.09 -16.06
N PRO A 272 9.33 15.44 -17.36
CA PRO A 272 8.37 16.39 -17.92
C PRO A 272 6.99 15.77 -18.19
N ASN A 273 6.94 14.45 -18.36
CA ASN A 273 5.70 13.72 -18.64
C ASN A 273 5.07 13.14 -17.37
N PRO A 274 3.76 12.82 -17.39
CA PRO A 274 3.10 12.22 -16.24
C PRO A 274 3.77 10.92 -15.78
N VAL A 275 3.95 10.80 -14.46
CA VAL A 275 4.41 9.60 -13.78
C VAL A 275 3.35 9.16 -12.78
N GLU A 276 2.92 7.90 -12.87
CA GLU A 276 2.02 7.29 -11.90
C GLU A 276 2.73 6.16 -11.13
N LEU A 277 2.75 6.29 -9.81
CA LEU A 277 3.23 5.24 -8.90
C LEU A 277 2.00 4.51 -8.36
N PHE A 278 1.95 3.18 -8.37
CA PHE A 278 0.83 2.45 -7.77
C PHE A 278 1.24 1.13 -7.12
N CYS A 279 0.49 0.75 -6.09
CA CYS A 279 0.62 -0.53 -5.43
C CYS A 279 -0.39 -1.52 -6.01
N CYS A 280 0.07 -2.70 -6.44
CA CYS A 280 -0.81 -3.75 -6.96
C CYS A 280 -0.84 -4.96 -6.02
N TYR A 281 -1.89 -5.08 -5.21
CA TYR A 281 -2.19 -6.31 -4.47
C TYR A 281 -2.92 -7.30 -5.38
N GLY A 282 -2.30 -8.46 -5.66
CA GLY A 282 -3.04 -9.63 -6.18
C GLY A 282 -2.89 -9.96 -7.67
N LYS A 283 -2.04 -9.27 -8.45
CA LYS A 283 -1.70 -9.66 -9.84
C LYS A 283 -0.34 -10.39 -9.97
N TYR A 284 -0.05 -11.27 -9.01
CA TYR A 284 1.29 -11.83 -8.77
C TYR A 284 1.68 -13.06 -9.61
N GLU A 285 1.09 -13.25 -10.79
CA GLU A 285 1.34 -14.44 -11.64
C GLU A 285 1.80 -14.10 -13.07
N GLY A 286 2.12 -12.83 -13.34
CA GLY A 286 2.63 -12.40 -14.64
C GLY A 286 4.09 -12.78 -14.89
N ALA A 287 4.44 -13.08 -16.14
CA ALA A 287 5.82 -13.42 -16.54
C ALA A 287 6.86 -12.34 -16.15
N HIS A 288 6.49 -11.05 -16.22
CA HIS A 288 7.35 -9.94 -15.80
C HIS A 288 7.60 -9.93 -14.30
N TYR A 289 6.59 -10.30 -13.50
CA TYR A 289 6.72 -10.38 -12.05
C TYR A 289 7.67 -11.52 -11.63
N HIS A 290 7.55 -12.69 -12.28
CA HIS A 290 8.49 -13.78 -12.06
C HIS A 290 9.92 -13.40 -12.50
N LEU A 291 10.07 -12.62 -13.56
CA LEU A 291 11.38 -12.11 -13.98
C LEU A 291 11.97 -11.14 -12.95
N VAL A 292 11.25 -10.10 -12.54
CA VAL A 292 11.75 -9.13 -11.57
C VAL A 292 12.07 -9.79 -10.23
N ARG A 293 11.25 -10.76 -9.80
CA ARG A 293 11.54 -11.57 -8.61
C ARG A 293 12.86 -12.33 -8.73
N ARG A 294 13.09 -13.03 -9.85
CA ARG A 294 14.36 -13.74 -10.09
C ARG A 294 15.55 -12.78 -10.09
N LEU A 295 15.39 -11.59 -10.65
CA LEU A 295 16.42 -10.55 -10.65
C LEU A 295 16.70 -10.03 -9.23
N ALA A 296 15.66 -9.79 -8.42
CA ALA A 296 15.82 -9.36 -7.03
C ALA A 296 16.56 -10.44 -6.20
N VAL A 297 16.24 -11.72 -6.40
CA VAL A 297 16.98 -12.82 -5.78
C VAL A 297 18.42 -12.88 -6.27
N LYS A 298 18.66 -12.73 -7.57
CA LYS A 298 20.01 -12.67 -8.14
C LYS A 298 20.83 -11.51 -7.56
N ALA A 299 20.18 -10.39 -7.25
CA ALA A 299 20.83 -9.22 -6.70
C ALA A 299 21.53 -9.48 -5.36
N LEU A 300 21.02 -10.42 -4.58
CA LEU A 300 21.62 -10.85 -3.30
C LEU A 300 23.01 -11.46 -3.47
N ASP A 301 23.31 -11.99 -4.66
CA ASP A 301 24.59 -12.61 -4.99
C ASP A 301 25.51 -11.62 -5.77
N THR A 302 25.15 -10.33 -5.82
CA THR A 302 25.93 -9.28 -6.53
C THR A 302 26.49 -8.24 -5.58
N LEU A 303 27.63 -7.65 -5.93
CA LEU A 303 28.28 -6.60 -5.12
C LEU A 303 27.81 -5.19 -5.47
N ASN A 304 27.36 -4.98 -6.71
CA ASN A 304 26.99 -3.66 -7.24
C ASN A 304 25.66 -3.74 -7.99
N MET A 305 24.96 -2.61 -8.05
CA MET A 305 23.79 -2.45 -8.90
C MET A 305 24.16 -2.63 -10.38
N CYS A 306 23.36 -3.40 -11.10
CA CYS A 306 23.48 -3.63 -12.53
C CYS A 306 22.27 -3.04 -13.25
N GLU A 307 22.51 -2.44 -14.42
CA GLU A 307 21.49 -1.92 -15.32
C GLU A 307 21.72 -2.47 -16.74
N ARG A 308 20.65 -2.77 -17.47
CA ARG A 308 20.72 -3.23 -18.86
C ARG A 308 19.54 -2.72 -19.68
N TRP A 309 19.83 -2.07 -20.80
CA TRP A 309 18.86 -1.78 -21.86
C TRP A 309 18.91 -2.87 -22.92
N ILE A 310 17.73 -3.29 -23.39
CA ILE A 310 17.59 -4.21 -24.52
C ILE A 310 17.44 -3.33 -25.76
N PRO A 311 18.38 -3.43 -26.73
CA PRO A 311 18.25 -2.69 -27.98
C PRO A 311 16.92 -3.03 -28.64
N ASP A 312 16.28 -2.03 -29.25
CA ASP A 312 15.25 -2.34 -30.23
C ASP A 312 15.93 -3.20 -31.30
N ASN A 313 15.45 -4.43 -31.50
CA ASN A 313 15.85 -5.19 -32.67
C ASN A 313 15.48 -4.32 -33.87
N ALA A 314 16.47 -3.66 -34.46
CA ALA A 314 16.36 -3.11 -35.80
C ALA A 314 16.20 -4.32 -36.72
N GLY A 315 14.95 -4.77 -36.86
CA GLY A 315 14.56 -5.68 -37.91
C GLY A 315 14.74 -4.95 -39.23
N TYR A 316 15.75 -5.39 -39.98
CA TYR A 316 15.59 -5.65 -41.40
C TYR A 316 15.83 -7.15 -41.60
#